data_AF-A0A3D4X370-F1
#
_entry.id   AF-A0A3D4X370-F1
#
_cell.length_a   1.000
_cell.length_b   1.000
_cell.length_c   1.000
_cell.angle_alpha   90.00
_cell.angle_beta   90.00
_cell.angle_gamma   90.00
#
_symmetry.space_group_name_H-M   'P 1'
#
loop_
_entity.id
_entity.type
_entity.pdbx_description
1 polymer ?
#
loop_
_entity_poly.entity_id
_entity_poly.type
_entity_poly.pdbx_seq_one_letter_code
_entity_poly.pdbx_strand_id
1 'polypeptide(L)'
;MNTFDPGFLWGAATSSYQIEGAVAEDGRGPSIWDTFAATPGKVNNGDTGAVAADHYHRYREDVGIMAELGLGAYRFSIAWPRVQPRGRGPVNQRGLDFYRRLADTLLEQDIQPWPTLYHWDL
;
A
#
# COMPACT_ATOMS: atom_id res chain seq x y z
N MET A 1 36.66 -8.23 -2.18
CA MET A 1 35.21 -8.47 -2.32
C MET A 1 34.52 -7.24 -1.75
N ASN A 2 33.69 -6.57 -2.53
CA ASN A 2 32.88 -5.47 -2.01
C ASN A 2 31.69 -6.09 -1.30
N THR A 3 31.66 -5.94 0.02
CA THR A 3 30.57 -6.39 0.87
C THR A 3 29.78 -5.17 1.33
N PHE A 4 28.45 -5.29 1.37
CA PHE A 4 27.61 -4.31 2.03
C PHE A 4 27.81 -4.37 3.54
N ASP A 5 27.45 -3.30 4.25
CA ASP A 5 27.48 -3.31 5.72
C ASP A 5 26.61 -4.46 6.27
N PRO A 6 26.98 -5.09 7.39
CA PRO A 6 26.22 -6.21 7.97
C PRO A 6 24.75 -5.87 8.29
N GLY A 7 24.41 -4.60 8.46
CA GLY A 7 23.05 -4.11 8.69
C GLY A 7 22.34 -3.60 7.44
N PHE A 8 22.88 -3.82 6.23
CA PHE A 8 22.25 -3.36 5.00
C PHE A 8 20.95 -4.12 4.75
N LEU A 9 19.84 -3.39 4.61
CA LEU A 9 18.52 -3.97 4.35
C LEU A 9 18.23 -3.98 2.86
N TRP A 10 18.10 -5.18 2.32
CA TRP A 10 17.48 -5.39 1.01
C TRP A 10 15.98 -5.37 1.16
N GLY A 11 15.30 -4.59 0.33
CA GLY A 11 13.86 -4.44 0.41
C GLY A 11 13.23 -4.16 -0.95
N ALA A 12 11.91 -4.26 -0.97
CA ALA A 12 11.07 -3.90 -2.10
C ALA A 12 10.15 -2.73 -1.74
N ALA A 13 9.57 -2.10 -2.76
CA ALA A 13 8.81 -0.88 -2.59
C ALA A 13 7.58 -0.84 -3.48
N THR A 14 6.48 -0.33 -2.94
CA THR A 14 5.19 -0.18 -3.63
C THR A 14 4.56 1.17 -3.30
N SER A 15 3.35 1.41 -3.82
CA SER A 15 2.45 2.46 -3.38
C SER A 15 1.01 1.96 -3.32
N SER A 16 0.23 2.52 -2.39
CA SER A 16 -1.16 2.19 -2.09
C SER A 16 -2.03 2.06 -3.34
N TYR A 17 -2.16 3.14 -4.12
CA TYR A 17 -3.06 3.16 -5.28
C TYR A 17 -2.65 2.18 -6.39
N GLN A 18 -1.36 1.85 -6.48
CA GLN A 18 -0.86 0.93 -7.51
C GLN A 18 -1.14 -0.55 -7.20
N ILE A 19 -1.31 -0.93 -5.93
CA ILE A 19 -1.42 -2.35 -5.55
C ILE A 19 -2.65 -2.69 -4.72
N GLU A 20 -3.20 -1.78 -3.91
CA GLU A 20 -4.20 -2.13 -2.90
C GLU A 20 -5.53 -2.56 -3.51
N GLY A 21 -6.06 -1.80 -4.45
CA GLY A 21 -7.46 -1.94 -4.85
C GLY A 21 -8.41 -1.52 -3.73
N ALA A 22 -9.62 -2.10 -3.74
CA ALA A 22 -10.64 -1.88 -2.70
C ALA A 22 -10.95 -0.39 -2.50
N VAL A 23 -11.05 0.36 -3.60
CA VAL A 23 -11.14 1.83 -3.60
C VAL A 23 -12.43 2.38 -2.99
N ALA A 24 -13.48 1.55 -2.91
CA ALA A 24 -14.79 1.88 -2.37
C ALA A 24 -15.19 0.99 -1.17
N GLU A 25 -14.24 0.28 -0.57
CA GLU A 25 -14.48 -0.63 0.54
C GLU A 25 -14.07 -0.03 1.88
N ASP A 26 -14.68 -0.53 2.96
CA ASP A 26 -14.36 -0.19 4.34
C ASP A 26 -14.22 1.30 4.64
N GLY A 27 -15.00 2.13 3.94
CA GLY A 27 -15.09 3.57 4.19
C GLY A 27 -13.98 4.40 3.58
N ARG A 28 -13.14 3.86 2.69
CA ARG A 28 -12.18 4.65 1.91
C ARG A 28 -12.90 5.71 1.07
N GLY A 29 -12.40 6.95 1.11
CA GLY A 29 -12.84 8.04 0.24
C GLY A 29 -12.16 8.00 -1.14
N PRO A 30 -12.64 8.77 -2.13
CA PRO A 30 -11.95 8.91 -3.40
C PRO A 30 -10.69 9.77 -3.26
N SER A 31 -9.63 9.41 -3.98
CA SER A 31 -8.45 10.24 -4.22
C SER A 31 -8.57 11.02 -5.53
N ILE A 32 -7.63 11.93 -5.76
CA ILE A 32 -7.43 12.57 -7.06
C ILE A 32 -7.16 11.56 -8.19
N TRP A 33 -6.52 10.43 -7.88
CA TRP A 33 -6.23 9.37 -8.86
C TRP A 33 -7.46 8.55 -9.21
N ASP A 34 -8.38 8.31 -8.27
CA ASP A 34 -9.68 7.68 -8.57
C ASP A 34 -10.43 8.52 -9.62
N THR A 35 -10.45 9.84 -9.44
CA THR A 35 -11.10 10.79 -10.36
C THR A 35 -10.37 10.86 -11.71
N PHE A 36 -9.04 10.96 -11.69
CA PHE A 36 -8.24 11.07 -12.90
C PHE A 36 -8.32 9.81 -13.76
N ALA A 37 -8.20 8.63 -13.15
CA ALA A 37 -8.24 7.35 -13.86
C ALA A 37 -9.61 7.04 -14.46
N ALA A 38 -10.70 7.49 -13.83
CA ALA A 38 -12.06 7.35 -14.36
C ALA A 38 -12.33 8.24 -15.59
N THR A 39 -11.44 9.17 -15.92
CA THR A 39 -11.64 10.08 -17.07
C THR A 39 -11.18 9.40 -18.38
N PRO A 40 -12.04 9.27 -19.41
CA PRO A 40 -11.68 8.64 -20.67
C PRO A 40 -10.43 9.25 -21.32
N GLY A 41 -9.50 8.39 -21.74
CA GLY A 41 -8.26 8.79 -22.41
C GLY A 41 -7.15 9.33 -21.49
N LYS A 42 -7.33 9.35 -20.16
CA LYS A 42 -6.29 9.76 -19.20
C LYS A 42 -5.36 8.64 -18.78
N VAL A 43 -5.82 7.40 -18.86
CA VAL A 43 -5.03 6.19 -18.59
C VAL A 43 -5.08 5.29 -19.82
N ASN A 44 -3.95 4.66 -20.14
CA ASN A 44 -3.87 3.69 -21.23
C ASN A 44 -4.92 2.58 -21.02
N ASN A 45 -5.61 2.18 -22.09
CA ASN A 45 -6.71 1.21 -22.06
C ASN A 45 -7.89 1.52 -21.11
N GLY A 46 -7.91 2.68 -20.44
CA GLY A 46 -8.89 2.98 -19.40
C GLY A 46 -8.67 2.19 -18.10
N ASP A 47 -7.45 1.74 -17.84
CA ASP A 47 -7.12 1.01 -16.60
C ASP A 47 -7.35 1.87 -15.35
N THR A 48 -7.70 1.23 -14.23
CA THR A 48 -7.98 1.92 -12.95
C THR A 48 -7.33 1.19 -11.77
N GLY A 49 -7.18 1.91 -10.65
CA GLY A 49 -6.73 1.32 -9.38
C GLY A 49 -7.85 0.60 -8.60
N ALA A 50 -9.03 0.38 -9.20
CA ALA A 50 -10.19 -0.14 -8.47
C ALA A 50 -9.94 -1.52 -7.85
N VAL A 51 -9.27 -2.39 -8.60
CA VAL A 51 -8.82 -3.72 -8.14
C VAL A 51 -7.29 -3.76 -8.00
N ALA A 52 -6.55 -3.17 -8.94
CA ALA A 52 -5.09 -3.19 -8.95
C ALA A 52 -4.53 -4.63 -8.81
N ALA A 53 -3.59 -4.87 -7.89
CA ALA A 53 -3.09 -6.21 -7.56
C ALA A 53 -3.89 -6.90 -6.43
N ASP A 54 -4.97 -6.27 -5.95
CA ASP A 54 -5.83 -6.77 -4.88
C ASP A 54 -5.08 -7.01 -3.55
N HIS A 55 -4.01 -6.24 -3.32
CA HIS A 55 -3.17 -6.35 -2.12
C HIS A 55 -3.97 -6.12 -0.84
N TYR A 56 -5.05 -5.31 -0.87
CA TYR A 56 -5.91 -5.09 0.30
C TYR A 56 -6.43 -6.41 0.90
N HIS A 57 -6.77 -7.37 0.04
CA HIS A 57 -7.24 -8.70 0.43
C HIS A 57 -6.11 -9.73 0.52
N ARG A 58 -5.09 -9.60 -0.32
CA ARG A 58 -4.03 -10.58 -0.54
C ARG A 58 -2.72 -10.31 0.20
N TYR A 59 -2.65 -9.25 1.02
CA TYR A 59 -1.39 -8.83 1.64
C TYR A 59 -0.63 -9.94 2.39
N ARG A 60 -1.32 -10.94 2.96
CA ARG A 60 -0.66 -12.08 3.63
C ARG A 60 0.11 -12.96 2.66
N GLU A 61 -0.44 -13.20 1.47
CA GLU A 61 0.23 -13.93 0.39
C GLU A 61 1.44 -13.14 -0.09
N ASP A 62 1.28 -11.84 -0.33
CA ASP A 62 2.37 -10.97 -0.77
C ASP A 62 3.50 -10.90 0.26
N VAL A 63 3.18 -10.78 1.55
CA VAL A 63 4.18 -10.81 2.63
C VAL A 63 4.86 -12.18 2.73
N GLY A 64 4.13 -13.28 2.49
CA GLY A 64 4.73 -14.61 2.38
C GLY A 64 5.78 -14.70 1.27
N ILE A 65 5.48 -14.15 0.09
CA ILE A 65 6.45 -14.06 -1.02
C ILE A 65 7.66 -13.21 -0.63
N MET A 66 7.46 -12.08 0.05
CA MET A 66 8.56 -11.23 0.53
C MET A 66 9.49 -11.99 1.50
N ALA A 67 8.92 -12.82 2.37
CA ALA A 67 9.68 -13.66 3.29
C ALA A 67 10.47 -14.76 2.53
N GLU A 68 9.85 -15.42 1.55
CA GLU A 68 10.52 -16.41 0.68
C GLU A 68 11.69 -15.80 -0.11
N LEU A 69 11.56 -14.53 -0.52
CA LEU A 69 12.63 -13.78 -1.19
C LEU A 69 13.73 -13.29 -0.23
N GLY A 70 13.53 -13.38 1.08
CA GLY A 70 14.49 -12.93 2.09
C GLY A 70 14.61 -11.41 2.19
N LEU A 71 13.51 -10.66 1.98
CA LEU A 71 13.51 -9.22 2.16
C LEU A 71 13.65 -8.87 3.66
N GLY A 72 14.46 -7.86 3.97
CA GLY A 72 14.59 -7.31 5.32
C GLY A 72 13.74 -6.06 5.57
N ALA A 73 13.23 -5.43 4.51
CA ALA A 73 12.36 -4.26 4.61
C ALA A 73 11.32 -4.22 3.48
N TYR A 74 10.15 -3.66 3.79
CA TYR A 74 9.12 -3.38 2.80
C TYR A 74 8.61 -1.94 2.94
N ARG A 75 8.83 -1.16 1.88
CA ARG A 75 8.37 0.22 1.80
C ARG A 75 7.02 0.31 1.09
N PHE A 76 5.95 0.46 1.85
CA PHE A 76 4.60 0.69 1.33
C PHE A 76 4.16 2.14 1.61
N SER A 77 3.15 2.65 0.90
CA SER A 77 2.50 3.92 1.26
C SER A 77 1.16 3.70 1.92
N ILE A 78 0.78 4.64 2.78
CA ILE A 78 -0.53 4.70 3.41
C ILE A 78 -1.44 5.55 2.52
N ALA A 79 -2.58 5.01 2.11
CA ALA A 79 -3.59 5.79 1.40
C ALA A 79 -4.25 6.78 2.36
N TRP A 80 -3.94 8.07 2.19
CA TRP A 80 -4.60 9.14 2.93
C TRP A 80 -6.14 9.01 2.92
N PRO A 81 -6.82 8.83 1.77
CA PRO A 81 -8.28 8.76 1.76
C PRO A 81 -8.83 7.47 2.38
N ARG A 82 -7.99 6.45 2.64
CA ARG A 82 -8.41 5.27 3.41
C ARG A 82 -8.44 5.58 4.92
N VAL A 83 -7.49 6.37 5.42
CA VAL A 83 -7.38 6.74 6.85
C VAL A 83 -8.23 7.97 7.19
N GLN A 84 -8.30 8.95 6.29
CA GLN A 84 -9.00 10.22 6.42
C GLN A 84 -9.86 10.46 5.17
N PRO A 85 -11.04 9.83 5.05
CA PRO A 85 -11.83 9.81 3.79
C PRO A 85 -12.28 11.16 3.26
N ARG A 86 -12.33 12.19 4.11
CA ARG A 86 -12.68 13.57 3.75
C ARG A 86 -11.46 14.49 3.71
N GLY A 87 -10.24 13.92 3.67
CA GLY A 87 -8.98 14.63 3.79
C GLY A 87 -8.64 15.10 5.21
N ARG A 88 -9.63 15.19 6.11
CA ARG A 88 -9.50 15.60 7.51
C ARG A 88 -10.65 15.09 8.37
N GLY A 89 -10.49 15.17 9.68
CA GLY A 89 -11.53 14.86 10.66
C GLY A 89 -11.35 13.50 11.32
N PRO A 90 -12.46 12.80 11.64
CA PRO A 90 -12.39 11.49 12.27
C PRO A 90 -11.63 10.48 11.41
N VAL A 91 -10.80 9.67 12.07
CA VAL A 91 -10.13 8.54 11.43
C VAL A 91 -11.16 7.50 11.00
N ASN A 92 -10.99 6.94 9.80
CA ASN A 92 -11.66 5.72 9.42
C ASN A 92 -10.92 4.53 10.03
N GLN A 93 -11.45 4.00 11.13
CA GLN A 93 -10.78 2.95 11.91
C GLN A 93 -10.49 1.69 11.08
N ARG A 94 -11.43 1.25 10.22
CA ARG A 94 -11.22 0.07 9.37
C ARG A 94 -10.06 0.25 8.39
N GLY A 95 -9.92 1.46 7.86
CA GLY A 95 -8.80 1.83 7.01
C GLY A 95 -7.46 1.77 7.75
N LEU A 96 -7.42 2.27 8.98
CA LEU A 96 -6.22 2.17 9.83
C LEU A 96 -5.92 0.72 10.23
N ASP A 97 -6.95 -0.08 10.50
CA ASP A 97 -6.82 -1.50 10.87
C ASP A 97 -6.21 -2.35 9.74
N PHE A 98 -6.40 -1.99 8.48
CA PHE A 98 -5.68 -2.61 7.37
C PHE A 98 -4.16 -2.41 7.49
N TYR A 99 -3.70 -1.17 7.65
CA TYR A 99 -2.26 -0.87 7.78
C TYR A 99 -1.66 -1.45 9.05
N ARG A 100 -2.44 -1.49 10.14
CA ARG A 100 -2.03 -2.20 11.37
C ARG A 100 -1.79 -3.68 11.09
N ARG A 101 -2.76 -4.37 10.47
CA ARG A 101 -2.61 -5.80 10.12
C ARG A 101 -1.47 -6.06 9.15
N LEU A 102 -1.24 -5.18 8.17
CA LEU A 102 -0.09 -5.28 7.26
C LEU A 102 1.23 -5.16 8.03
N ALA A 103 1.37 -4.14 8.89
CA ALA A 103 2.57 -3.95 9.69
C ALA A 103 2.82 -5.12 10.66
N ASP A 104 1.77 -5.61 11.33
CA ASP A 104 1.85 -6.76 12.22
C ASP A 104 2.33 -8.01 11.45
N THR A 105 1.75 -8.30 10.27
CA THR A 105 2.16 -9.45 9.44
C THR A 105 3.57 -9.32 8.86
N LEU A 106 4.05 -8.11 8.54
CA LEU A 106 5.45 -7.90 8.15
C LEU A 106 6.41 -8.19 9.30
N LEU A 107 6.10 -7.70 10.50
CA LEU A 107 6.91 -7.92 11.70
C LEU A 107 6.92 -9.40 12.13
N GLU A 108 5.81 -10.11 11.95
CA GLU A 108 5.72 -11.56 12.16
C GLU A 108 6.65 -12.36 11.23
N GLN A 109 7.09 -11.78 10.11
CA GLN A 109 8.04 -12.37 9.15
C GLN A 109 9.44 -11.74 9.21
N ASP A 110 9.75 -10.97 10.27
CA ASP A 110 11.02 -10.24 10.44
C ASP A 110 11.31 -9.22 9.30
N ILE A 111 10.28 -8.70 8.64
CA ILE A 111 10.39 -7.67 7.59
C ILE A 111 10.09 -6.31 8.20
N GLN A 112 11.02 -5.35 8.09
CA GLN A 112 10.80 -4.01 8.64
C GLN A 112 9.77 -3.21 7.83
N PRO A 113 8.68 -2.70 8.45
CA PRO A 113 7.70 -1.86 7.77
C PRO A 113 8.24 -0.43 7.59
N TRP A 114 8.27 0.07 6.35
CA TRP A 114 8.75 1.42 6.03
C TRP A 114 7.61 2.27 5.43
N PRO A 115 6.75 2.87 6.26
CA PRO A 115 5.57 3.57 5.79
C PRO A 115 5.91 4.92 5.12
N THR A 116 5.46 5.08 3.89
CA THR A 116 5.45 6.35 3.16
C THR A 116 4.11 7.04 3.38
N LEU A 117 4.12 8.27 3.90
CA LEU A 117 2.87 8.95 4.27
C LEU A 117 2.07 9.50 3.08
N TYR A 118 2.72 9.73 1.94
CA TYR A 118 2.06 10.28 0.76
C TYR A 118 2.71 9.76 -0.51
N HIS A 119 1.89 9.22 -1.42
CA HIS A 119 2.32 8.78 -2.74
C HIS A 119 1.29 9.15 -3.81
N TRP A 120 1.05 10.47 -3.93
CA TRP A 120 0.23 11.11 -4.97
C TRP A 120 -1.28 10.87 -4.88
N ASP A 121 -1.78 10.22 -3.84
CA ASP A 121 -3.16 9.81 -3.67
C ASP A 121 -3.97 10.71 -2.72
N LEU A 122 -3.85 12.05 -2.89
CA LEU A 122 -4.58 13.07 -2.12
C LEU A 122 -6.10 12.88 -2.17
#